data_AF-A0A2V4DAQ4-F1
#
_entry.id   AF-A0A2V4DAQ4-F1
#
_cell.length_a   1.000
_cell.length_b   1.000
_cell.length_c   1.000
_cell.angle_alpha   90.00
_cell.angle_beta   90.00
_cell.angle_gamma   90.00
#
_symmetry.space_group_name_H-M   'P 1'
#
loop_
_entity.id
_entity.type
_entity.pdbx_description
1 polymer ?
#
loop_
_entity_poly.entity_id
_entity_poly.type
_entity_poly.pdbx_seq_one_letter_code
_entity_poly.pdbx_strand_id
1 'polypeptide(L)'
;MEGFARWHLEQPGQRAATIFVIADQLGDAGFRNWLAELLSASPHITVACHGLNHRSWSAWGEDEEGFTAALRLAKRKIMEFVGPAWRPWFRAPAGYVAPWMSRVLASEGFTVDSSVNPSMLVERKAGKGNSWHQVEAAMELAGVVERPWLTSGIGPACGPALHLPILRGFAKRAWRRISSLPLASDANICDRSREVVTVYWHLDDHARRNGRWAPPLS
;
A
#
# COMPACT_ATOMS: atom_id res chain seq x y z
N MET A 1 5.65 -10.08 12.22
CA MET A 1 6.29 -8.74 12.24
C MET A 1 7.81 -8.80 12.31
N GLU A 2 8.41 -9.55 13.23
CA GLU A 2 9.89 -9.70 13.34
C GLU A 2 10.59 -10.12 12.04
N GLY A 3 9.99 -11.02 11.26
CA GLY A 3 10.56 -11.44 9.98
C GLY A 3 10.75 -10.27 8.99
N PHE A 4 9.82 -9.30 8.98
CA PHE A 4 9.97 -8.10 8.17
C PHE A 4 11.13 -7.24 8.67
N ALA A 5 11.19 -6.97 9.97
CA ALA A 5 12.24 -6.14 10.56
C ALA A 5 13.62 -6.75 10.27
N ARG A 6 13.77 -8.07 10.44
CA ARG A 6 14.98 -8.81 10.08
C ARG A 6 15.34 -8.66 8.60
N TRP A 7 14.40 -8.97 7.72
CA TRP A 7 14.60 -8.84 6.27
C TRP A 7 15.02 -7.42 5.86
N HIS A 8 14.44 -6.40 6.47
CA HIS A 8 14.74 -4.99 6.18
C HIS A 8 16.11 -4.56 6.72
N LEU A 9 16.38 -4.82 8.00
CA LEU A 9 17.58 -4.34 8.69
C LEU A 9 18.86 -5.07 8.28
N GLU A 10 18.77 -6.35 7.91
CA GLU A 10 19.91 -7.15 7.46
C GLU A 10 20.28 -6.91 5.99
N GLN A 11 19.43 -6.20 5.23
CA GLN A 11 19.73 -5.92 3.83
C GLN A 11 20.78 -4.82 3.66
N PRO A 12 21.77 -5.01 2.77
CA PRO A 12 22.70 -3.96 2.40
C PRO A 12 21.96 -2.69 1.94
N GLY A 13 22.22 -1.58 2.62
CA GLY A 13 21.61 -0.28 2.31
C GLY A 13 20.13 -0.13 2.67
N GLN A 14 19.53 -1.09 3.41
CA GLN A 14 18.16 -1.05 3.97
C GLN A 14 17.12 -0.50 2.98
N ARG A 15 16.72 -1.33 2.01
CA ARG A 15 15.80 -0.93 0.93
C ARG A 15 14.57 -0.19 1.46
N ALA A 16 14.35 1.04 0.96
CA ALA A 16 13.21 1.86 1.35
C ALA A 16 11.87 1.15 1.13
N ALA A 17 10.99 1.25 2.13
CA ALA A 17 9.67 0.63 2.10
C ALA A 17 8.66 1.49 2.86
N THR A 18 7.40 1.47 2.38
CA THR A 18 6.28 2.14 3.04
C THR A 18 5.38 1.12 3.70
N ILE A 19 5.12 1.29 4.99
CA ILE A 19 4.14 0.49 5.73
C ILE A 19 2.81 1.25 5.73
N PHE A 20 1.80 0.71 5.06
CA PHE A 20 0.43 1.22 5.15
C PHE A 20 -0.22 0.64 6.42
N VAL A 21 -0.48 1.50 7.41
CA VAL A 21 -0.96 1.11 8.75
C VAL A 21 -2.47 1.27 8.86
N ILE A 22 -3.13 0.25 9.39
CA ILE A 22 -4.52 0.35 9.85
C ILE A 22 -4.47 1.03 11.22
N ALA A 23 -5.03 2.23 11.35
CA ALA A 23 -4.80 3.06 12.54
C ALA A 23 -5.24 2.40 13.86
N ASP A 24 -6.25 1.53 13.87
CA ASP A 24 -6.65 0.81 15.09
C ASP A 24 -5.63 -0.25 15.53
N GLN A 25 -4.71 -0.68 14.67
CA GLN A 25 -3.58 -1.53 15.09
C GLN A 25 -2.63 -0.78 16.04
N LEU A 26 -2.64 0.55 16.04
CA LEU A 26 -1.92 1.35 17.03
C LEU A 26 -2.56 1.30 18.43
N GLY A 27 -3.67 0.57 18.61
CA GLY A 27 -4.19 0.20 19.92
C GLY A 27 -3.46 -1.00 20.53
N ASP A 28 -2.79 -1.82 19.72
CA ASP A 28 -2.05 -2.99 20.19
C ASP A 28 -0.62 -2.61 20.62
N ALA A 29 -0.27 -2.89 21.88
CA ALA A 29 1.04 -2.52 22.43
C ALA A 29 2.19 -3.23 21.71
N GLY A 30 1.99 -4.49 21.28
CA GLY A 30 3.01 -5.26 20.55
C GLY A 30 3.34 -4.63 19.20
N PHE A 31 2.31 -4.32 18.40
CA PHE A 31 2.45 -3.64 17.12
C PHE A 31 3.10 -2.26 17.27
N ARG A 32 2.66 -1.46 18.24
CA ARG A 32 3.24 -0.14 18.51
C ARG A 32 4.73 -0.22 18.83
N ASN A 33 5.10 -1.06 19.80
CA ASN A 33 6.49 -1.16 20.23
C ASN A 33 7.38 -1.62 19.07
N TRP A 34 6.94 -2.64 18.34
CA TRP A 34 7.62 -3.12 17.14
C TRP A 34 7.80 -2.03 16.07
N LEU A 35 6.74 -1.25 15.78
CA LEU A 35 6.82 -0.19 14.78
C LEU A 35 7.73 0.95 15.24
N ALA A 36 7.67 1.35 16.51
CA ALA A 36 8.55 2.38 17.07
C ALA A 36 10.03 1.97 17.01
N GLU A 37 10.34 0.73 17.40
CA GLU A 37 11.70 0.17 17.30
C GLU A 37 12.19 0.14 15.85
N LEU A 38 11.35 -0.33 14.93
CA LEU A 38 11.68 -0.38 13.50
C LEU A 38 11.98 1.02 12.93
N LEU A 39 11.15 2.02 13.26
CA LEU A 39 11.35 3.41 12.82
C LEU A 39 12.60 4.03 13.43
N SER A 40 12.92 3.69 14.68
CA SER A 40 14.16 4.14 15.31
C SER A 40 15.40 3.48 14.70
N ALA A 41 15.27 2.24 14.20
CA ALA A 41 16.38 1.48 13.65
C ALA A 41 16.65 1.77 12.16
N SER A 42 15.69 2.36 11.44
CA SER A 42 15.85 2.63 10.01
C SER A 42 15.12 3.91 9.53
N PRO A 43 15.86 4.89 8.98
CA PRO A 43 15.25 6.07 8.35
C PRO A 43 14.62 5.76 6.97
N HIS A 44 14.76 4.52 6.48
CA HIS A 44 14.27 4.11 5.16
C HIS A 44 12.83 3.55 5.20
N ILE A 45 12.23 3.47 6.39
CA ILE A 45 10.83 3.10 6.55
C ILE A 45 9.98 4.36 6.62
N THR A 46 9.01 4.47 5.73
CA THR A 46 7.93 5.46 5.83
C THR A 46 6.62 4.79 6.21
N VAL A 47 5.68 5.57 6.74
CA VAL A 47 4.37 5.07 7.17
C VAL A 47 3.27 5.89 6.51
N ALA A 48 2.27 5.19 6.01
CA ALA A 48 1.13 5.75 5.28
C ALA A 48 -0.19 5.16 5.81
N CYS A 49 -1.33 5.68 5.34
CA CYS A 49 -2.65 5.32 5.85
C CYS A 49 -3.24 4.11 5.13
N HIS A 50 -3.65 3.09 5.88
CA HIS A 50 -4.48 1.97 5.40
C HIS A 50 -5.92 2.01 5.94
N GLY A 51 -6.41 3.21 6.25
CA GLY A 51 -7.71 3.41 6.89
C GLY A 51 -7.72 3.17 8.41
N LEU A 52 -8.90 3.28 9.01
CA LEU A 52 -9.06 3.21 10.47
C LEU A 52 -9.11 1.76 10.99
N ASN A 53 -10.11 1.01 10.55
CA ASN A 53 -10.47 -0.32 11.05
C ASN A 53 -10.52 -1.38 9.93
N HIS A 54 -9.85 -1.10 8.80
CA HIS A 54 -9.82 -1.95 7.63
C HIS A 54 -11.20 -2.18 6.95
N ARG A 55 -12.16 -1.26 7.13
CA ARG A 55 -13.43 -1.25 6.36
C ARG A 55 -13.16 -1.02 4.87
N SER A 56 -13.66 -1.92 4.03
CA SER A 56 -13.67 -1.77 2.57
C SER A 56 -14.81 -0.84 2.14
N TRP A 57 -14.56 0.46 2.09
CA TRP A 57 -15.58 1.49 1.84
C TRP A 57 -16.34 1.30 0.52
N SER A 58 -15.65 1.10 -0.60
CA SER A 58 -16.29 0.96 -1.91
C SER A 58 -16.97 -0.40 -2.16
N ALA A 59 -16.82 -1.36 -1.24
CA ALA A 59 -17.58 -2.61 -1.30
C ALA A 59 -19.06 -2.38 -0.95
N TRP A 60 -19.35 -1.27 -0.28
CA TRP A 60 -20.68 -0.81 0.10
C TRP A 60 -21.05 0.42 -0.74
N GLY A 61 -22.27 0.93 -0.58
CA GLY A 61 -22.68 2.19 -1.22
C GLY A 61 -21.76 3.36 -0.84
N GLU A 62 -21.89 4.46 -1.58
CA GLU A 62 -21.12 5.68 -1.32
C GLU A 62 -21.43 6.21 0.10
N ASP A 63 -20.37 6.54 0.84
CA ASP A 63 -20.43 7.01 2.23
C ASP A 63 -19.26 7.98 2.45
N GLU A 64 -19.35 9.15 1.80
CA GLU A 64 -18.29 10.17 1.84
C GLU A 64 -18.05 10.70 3.25
N GLU A 65 -19.11 10.97 4.01
CA GLU A 65 -19.03 11.48 5.38
C GLU A 65 -18.36 10.49 6.31
N GLY A 66 -18.79 9.22 6.29
CA GLY A 66 -18.19 8.16 7.07
C GLY A 66 -16.73 7.94 6.70
N PHE A 67 -16.41 7.93 5.40
CA PHE A 67 -15.04 7.75 4.93
C PHE A 67 -14.15 8.90 5.37
N THR A 68 -14.63 10.15 5.25
CA THR A 68 -13.95 11.36 5.70
C THR A 68 -13.65 11.31 7.19
N ALA A 69 -14.65 11.01 8.02
CA ALA A 69 -14.50 10.91 9.47
C ALA A 69 -13.45 9.85 9.86
N ALA A 70 -13.50 8.69 9.20
CA ALA A 70 -12.54 7.62 9.43
C ALA A 70 -11.12 7.99 9.00
N LEU A 71 -10.95 8.65 7.85
CA LEU A 71 -9.63 9.12 7.38
C LEU A 71 -9.05 10.17 8.32
N ARG A 72 -9.83 11.14 8.79
CA ARG A 72 -9.38 12.15 9.75
C ARG A 72 -8.86 11.53 11.04
N LEU A 73 -9.61 10.58 11.59
CA LEU A 73 -9.21 9.87 12.80
C LEU A 73 -7.95 9.02 12.57
N ALA A 74 -7.90 8.27 11.47
CA ALA A 74 -6.76 7.42 11.13
C ALA A 74 -5.49 8.25 10.91
N LYS A 75 -5.58 9.31 10.09
CA LYS A 75 -4.50 10.26 9.81
C LYS A 75 -3.94 10.85 11.10
N ARG A 76 -4.80 11.36 11.99
CA ARG A 76 -4.37 11.92 13.28
C ARG A 76 -3.61 10.90 14.12
N LYS A 77 -4.19 9.71 14.34
CA LYS A 77 -3.58 8.64 15.15
C LYS A 77 -2.20 8.23 14.61
N ILE A 78 -2.10 8.05 13.29
CA ILE A 78 -0.85 7.61 12.66
C ILE A 78 0.19 8.74 12.73
N MET A 79 -0.16 9.97 12.33
CA MET A 79 0.75 11.12 12.34
C MET A 79 1.34 11.39 13.72
N GLU A 80 0.49 11.37 14.76
CA GLU A 80 0.91 11.56 16.15
C GLU A 80 1.92 10.49 16.60
N PHE A 81 1.73 9.25 16.16
CA PHE A 81 2.58 8.13 16.55
C PHE A 81 3.91 8.07 15.78
N VAL A 82 3.89 8.25 14.46
CA VAL A 82 5.06 7.99 13.59
C VAL A 82 5.88 9.24 13.28
N GLY A 83 5.35 10.44 13.56
CA GLY A 83 6.04 11.70 13.39
C GLY A 83 6.60 11.88 11.96
N PRO A 84 7.91 12.17 11.79
CA PRO A 84 8.52 12.45 10.48
C PRO A 84 8.44 11.31 9.45
N ALA A 85 8.21 10.07 9.89
CA ALA A 85 8.04 8.93 8.98
C ALA A 85 6.71 8.96 8.22
N TRP A 86 5.77 9.82 8.63
CA TRP A 86 4.47 9.95 7.99
C TRP A 86 4.59 10.40 6.54
N ARG A 87 3.81 9.77 5.67
CA ARG A 87 3.53 10.24 4.32
C ARG A 87 2.02 10.36 4.12
N PRO A 88 1.53 11.44 3.50
CA PRO A 88 0.12 11.63 3.19
C PRO A 88 -0.28 10.74 1.99
N TRP A 89 0.00 9.45 2.09
CA TRP A 89 -0.30 8.46 1.08
C TRP A 89 -1.38 7.52 1.62
N PHE A 90 -2.22 7.02 0.73
CA PHE A 90 -3.34 6.17 1.08
C PHE A 90 -3.25 4.83 0.35
N ARG A 91 -3.83 3.83 0.99
CA ARG A 91 -4.13 2.54 0.38
C ARG A 91 -5.44 2.03 0.96
N ALA A 92 -6.38 1.70 0.09
CA ALA A 92 -7.69 1.23 0.49
C ALA A 92 -7.63 -0.18 1.10
N PRO A 93 -8.34 -0.42 2.23
CA PRO A 93 -8.50 -1.76 2.79
C PRO A 93 -8.96 -2.79 1.77
N ALA A 94 -8.23 -3.91 1.71
CA ALA A 94 -8.42 -4.98 0.73
C ALA A 94 -8.40 -4.54 -0.75
N GLY A 95 -7.94 -3.32 -1.06
CA GLY A 95 -7.88 -2.75 -2.41
C GLY A 95 -9.24 -2.30 -2.96
N TYR A 96 -10.25 -2.11 -2.11
CA TYR A 96 -11.57 -1.60 -2.51
C TYR A 96 -11.55 -0.08 -2.53
N VAL A 97 -11.39 0.49 -3.73
CA VAL A 97 -11.38 1.93 -3.99
C VAL A 97 -12.37 2.25 -5.11
N ALA A 98 -13.06 3.38 -5.05
CA ALA A 98 -14.01 3.80 -6.08
C ALA A 98 -13.81 5.28 -6.45
N PRO A 99 -14.30 5.74 -7.62
CA PRO A 99 -14.10 7.11 -8.08
C PRO A 99 -14.50 8.20 -7.07
N TRP A 100 -15.62 8.04 -6.35
CA TRP A 100 -16.08 9.03 -5.36
C TRP A 100 -15.06 9.27 -4.23
N MET A 101 -14.21 8.27 -3.93
CA MET A 101 -13.22 8.38 -2.85
C MET A 101 -12.09 9.36 -3.18
N SER A 102 -11.82 9.65 -4.46
CA SER A 102 -10.67 10.47 -4.87
C SER A 102 -10.77 11.91 -4.35
N ARG A 103 -11.96 12.50 -4.40
CA ARG A 103 -12.21 13.87 -3.88
C ARG A 103 -12.04 13.93 -2.38
N VAL A 104 -12.54 12.92 -1.66
CA VAL A 104 -12.36 12.82 -0.21
C VAL A 104 -10.88 12.74 0.13
N LEU A 105 -10.11 11.86 -0.54
CA LEU A 105 -8.66 11.74 -0.34
C LEU A 105 -7.93 13.06 -0.56
N ALA A 106 -8.20 13.74 -1.69
CA ALA A 106 -7.62 15.04 -1.99
C ALA A 106 -7.97 16.10 -0.94
N SER A 107 -9.25 16.19 -0.56
CA SER A 107 -9.72 17.15 0.45
C SER A 107 -9.10 16.91 1.83
N GLU A 108 -8.75 15.66 2.14
CA GLU A 108 -8.06 15.28 3.36
C GLU A 108 -6.53 15.36 3.26
N GLY A 109 -6.01 15.90 2.16
CA GLY A 109 -4.59 16.19 1.95
C GLY A 109 -3.75 14.97 1.58
N PHE A 110 -4.36 13.85 1.15
CA PHE A 110 -3.62 12.74 0.60
C PHE A 110 -3.14 13.07 -0.82
N THR A 111 -1.86 12.81 -1.09
CA THR A 111 -1.21 13.15 -2.37
C THR A 111 -0.98 11.94 -3.26
N VAL A 112 -0.96 10.74 -2.69
CA VAL A 112 -0.72 9.48 -3.42
C VAL A 112 -1.74 8.45 -2.97
N ASP A 113 -2.28 7.69 -3.91
CA ASP A 113 -3.01 6.44 -3.66
C ASP A 113 -2.24 5.25 -4.27
N SER A 114 -2.29 4.11 -3.60
CA SER A 114 -1.74 2.85 -4.10
C SER A 114 -2.72 1.72 -3.85
N SER A 115 -3.93 1.89 -4.37
CA SER A 115 -5.02 0.92 -4.22
C SER A 115 -5.31 0.18 -5.51
N VAL A 116 -5.00 0.77 -6.67
CA VAL A 116 -5.36 0.21 -7.97
C VAL A 116 -4.52 -1.02 -8.27
N ASN A 117 -5.21 -2.07 -8.71
CA ASN A 117 -4.59 -3.26 -9.29
C ASN A 117 -5.17 -3.46 -10.68
N PRO A 118 -4.48 -3.07 -11.76
CA PRO A 118 -5.07 -2.97 -13.10
C PRO A 118 -5.35 -4.33 -13.77
N SER A 119 -5.50 -5.41 -13.00
CA SER A 119 -5.95 -6.70 -13.50
C SER A 119 -7.47 -6.81 -13.49
N MET A 120 -8.02 -7.32 -14.60
CA MET A 120 -9.43 -7.68 -14.75
C MET A 120 -9.93 -8.65 -13.66
N LEU A 121 -9.07 -9.52 -13.13
CA LEU A 121 -9.45 -10.50 -12.10
C LEU A 121 -9.96 -9.86 -10.80
N VAL A 122 -9.60 -8.60 -10.56
CA VAL A 122 -9.95 -7.87 -9.34
C VAL A 122 -10.73 -6.59 -9.63
N GLU A 123 -11.18 -6.35 -10.86
CA GLU A 123 -11.89 -5.14 -11.28
C GLU A 123 -13.13 -4.82 -10.43
N ARG A 124 -13.81 -5.84 -9.91
CA ARG A 124 -14.92 -5.65 -8.94
C ARG A 124 -14.58 -4.79 -7.73
N LYS A 125 -13.29 -4.62 -7.42
CA LYS A 125 -12.81 -3.79 -6.31
C LYS A 125 -12.75 -2.29 -6.64
N ALA A 126 -12.96 -1.90 -7.90
CA ALA A 126 -13.14 -0.53 -8.33
C ALA A 126 -14.49 0.10 -7.87
N GLY A 127 -15.30 -0.67 -7.14
CA GLY A 127 -16.68 -0.32 -6.77
C GLY A 127 -17.68 -0.83 -7.81
N LYS A 128 -18.94 -0.99 -7.39
CA LYS A 128 -20.00 -1.54 -8.25
C LYS A 128 -20.23 -0.64 -9.46
N GLY A 129 -20.12 -1.21 -10.66
CA GLY A 129 -20.36 -0.50 -11.93
C GLY A 129 -19.19 0.37 -12.40
N ASN A 130 -18.04 0.30 -11.75
CA ASN A 130 -16.84 1.05 -12.11
C ASN A 130 -15.73 0.12 -12.60
N SER A 131 -14.75 0.71 -13.29
CA SER A 131 -13.51 0.10 -13.76
C SER A 131 -12.29 0.75 -13.11
N TRP A 132 -11.13 0.10 -13.21
CA TRP A 132 -9.88 0.68 -12.74
C TRP A 132 -9.54 1.99 -13.44
N HIS A 133 -9.81 2.08 -14.74
CA HIS A 133 -9.59 3.30 -15.51
C HIS A 133 -10.41 4.49 -14.97
N GLN A 134 -11.65 4.25 -14.54
CA GLN A 134 -12.47 5.30 -13.91
C GLN A 134 -11.92 5.74 -12.56
N VAL A 135 -11.33 4.82 -11.78
CA VAL A 135 -10.65 5.18 -10.52
C VAL A 135 -9.42 6.02 -10.80
N GLU A 136 -8.56 5.60 -11.73
CA GLU A 136 -7.34 6.33 -12.11
C GLU A 136 -7.68 7.75 -12.63
N ALA A 137 -8.66 7.86 -13.52
CA ALA A 137 -9.13 9.15 -14.04
C ALA A 137 -9.69 10.05 -12.92
N ALA A 138 -10.40 9.47 -11.94
CA ALA A 138 -10.92 10.22 -10.80
C ALA A 138 -9.82 10.69 -9.84
N MET A 139 -8.78 9.88 -9.62
CA MET A 139 -7.59 10.27 -8.85
C MET A 139 -6.84 11.41 -9.54
N GLU A 140 -6.63 11.28 -10.85
CA GLU A 140 -5.99 12.31 -11.66
C GLU A 140 -6.74 13.64 -11.60
N LEU A 141 -8.06 13.61 -11.82
CA LEU A 141 -8.91 14.80 -11.75
C LEU A 141 -8.90 15.45 -10.35
N ALA A 142 -8.81 14.65 -9.30
CA ALA A 142 -8.73 15.13 -7.92
C ALA A 142 -7.32 15.61 -7.53
N GLY A 143 -6.32 15.45 -8.40
CA GLY A 143 -4.93 15.81 -8.10
C GLY A 143 -4.17 14.77 -7.26
N VAL A 144 -4.75 13.59 -7.01
CA VAL A 144 -4.08 12.47 -6.32
C VAL A 144 -3.26 11.68 -7.35
N VAL A 145 -2.03 11.33 -6.99
CA VAL A 145 -1.17 10.49 -7.84
C VAL A 145 -1.47 9.02 -7.56
N GLU A 146 -2.03 8.31 -8.53
CA GLU A 146 -2.20 6.86 -8.41
C GLU A 146 -0.89 6.13 -8.72
N ARG A 147 -0.56 5.14 -7.89
CA ARG A 147 0.55 4.21 -8.06
C ARG A 147 0.03 2.78 -8.15
N PRO A 148 -0.42 2.39 -9.37
CA PRO A 148 -1.05 1.10 -9.57
C PRO A 148 -0.04 -0.04 -9.39
N TRP A 149 -0.52 -1.17 -8.89
CA TRP A 149 0.35 -2.31 -8.60
C TRP A 149 0.79 -3.02 -9.87
N LEU A 150 2.00 -3.57 -9.81
CA LEU A 150 2.54 -4.46 -10.82
C LEU A 150 1.57 -5.62 -11.10
N THR A 151 1.31 -5.83 -12.38
CA THR A 151 0.60 -7.00 -12.91
C THR A 151 1.57 -7.92 -13.67
N SER A 152 1.08 -9.09 -14.02
CA SER A 152 1.73 -10.04 -14.89
C SER A 152 0.82 -10.30 -16.09
N GLY A 153 1.33 -11.00 -17.11
CA GLY A 153 0.55 -11.31 -18.31
C GLY A 153 -0.73 -12.14 -18.08
N ILE A 154 -0.94 -12.69 -16.87
CA ILE A 154 -2.13 -13.49 -16.54
C ILE A 154 -2.93 -12.93 -15.34
N GLY A 155 -2.58 -11.74 -14.84
CA GLY A 155 -3.28 -11.12 -13.72
C GLY A 155 -2.36 -10.51 -12.66
N PRO A 156 -2.81 -10.36 -11.41
CA PRO A 156 -2.07 -9.65 -10.36
C PRO A 156 -0.68 -10.23 -10.13
N ALA A 157 0.29 -9.36 -9.88
CA ALA A 157 1.59 -9.73 -9.34
C ALA A 157 1.76 -9.12 -7.94
N CYS A 158 0.76 -9.22 -7.07
CA CYS A 158 0.89 -8.81 -5.67
C CYS A 158 1.41 -9.96 -4.78
N GLY A 159 1.73 -9.65 -3.52
CA GLY A 159 2.17 -10.60 -2.50
C GLY A 159 1.30 -11.85 -2.42
N PRO A 160 -0.04 -11.73 -2.29
CA PRO A 160 -0.94 -12.87 -2.36
C PRO A 160 -0.75 -13.75 -3.61
N ALA A 161 -0.52 -13.15 -4.79
CA ALA A 161 -0.30 -13.89 -6.02
C ALA A 161 1.00 -14.72 -6.01
N LEU A 162 2.00 -14.36 -5.18
CA LEU A 162 3.22 -15.15 -4.98
C LEU A 162 2.96 -16.49 -4.27
N HIS A 163 1.77 -16.67 -3.71
CA HIS A 163 1.37 -17.84 -2.93
C HIS A 163 0.27 -18.67 -3.60
N LEU A 164 -0.45 -18.11 -4.58
CA LEU A 164 -1.53 -18.82 -5.27
C LEU A 164 -0.97 -19.76 -6.36
N PRO A 165 -1.47 -21.02 -6.43
CA PRO A 165 -1.20 -21.89 -7.57
C PRO A 165 -1.51 -21.18 -8.90
N ILE A 166 -0.80 -21.51 -9.97
CA ILE A 166 -0.86 -20.85 -11.30
C ILE A 166 -0.24 -19.44 -11.32
N LEU A 167 -0.72 -18.50 -10.50
CA LEU A 167 -0.24 -17.12 -10.50
C LEU A 167 1.21 -16.98 -10.00
N ARG A 168 1.62 -17.83 -9.05
CA ARG A 168 2.92 -17.76 -8.38
C ARG A 168 4.12 -17.66 -9.33
N GLY A 169 4.13 -18.46 -10.40
CA GLY A 169 5.24 -18.45 -11.36
C GLY A 169 5.33 -17.12 -12.13
N PHE A 170 4.18 -16.58 -12.53
CA PHE A 170 4.10 -15.32 -13.28
C PHE A 170 4.39 -14.12 -12.39
N ALA A 171 3.83 -14.08 -11.17
CA ALA A 171 4.09 -13.03 -10.19
C ALA A 171 5.58 -12.97 -9.82
N LYS A 172 6.21 -14.12 -9.53
CA LYS A 172 7.67 -14.18 -9.25
C LYS A 172 8.50 -13.69 -10.43
N ARG A 173 8.15 -14.09 -11.66
CA ARG A 173 8.84 -13.62 -12.87
C ARG A 173 8.68 -12.12 -13.09
N ALA A 174 7.53 -11.54 -12.76
CA ALA A 174 7.31 -10.10 -12.85
C ALA A 174 8.19 -9.35 -11.84
N TRP A 175 8.29 -9.83 -10.60
CA TRP A 175 9.11 -9.20 -9.57
C TRP A 175 10.61 -9.28 -9.87
N ARG A 176 11.09 -10.43 -10.36
CA ARG A 176 12.50 -10.57 -10.77
C ARG A 176 12.89 -9.68 -11.95
N ARG A 177 11.93 -9.27 -12.80
CA ARG A 177 12.24 -8.33 -13.90
C ARG A 177 12.48 -6.92 -13.41
N ILE A 178 11.94 -6.58 -12.23
CA ILE A 178 12.02 -5.23 -11.67
C ILE A 178 13.03 -5.14 -10.51
N SER A 179 13.64 -6.26 -10.08
CA SER A 179 14.49 -6.31 -8.89
C SER A 179 15.78 -5.49 -9.01
N SER A 180 16.23 -5.25 -10.25
CA SER A 180 17.37 -4.40 -10.58
C SER A 180 17.03 -2.93 -10.78
N LEU A 181 15.75 -2.54 -10.78
CA LEU A 181 15.37 -1.14 -10.89
C LEU A 181 15.77 -0.36 -9.63
N PRO A 182 16.16 0.91 -9.77
CA PRO A 182 16.42 1.77 -8.63
C PRO A 182 15.15 1.98 -7.81
N LEU A 183 15.31 2.15 -6.50
CA LEU A 183 14.20 2.51 -5.61
C LEU A 183 13.74 3.94 -5.92
N ALA A 184 12.42 4.15 -5.98
CA ALA A 184 11.86 5.47 -6.16
C ALA A 184 11.99 6.30 -4.88
N SER A 185 12.37 7.57 -5.02
CA SER A 185 12.30 8.55 -3.94
C SER A 185 10.87 9.04 -3.72
N ASP A 186 10.58 9.63 -2.57
CA ASP A 186 9.28 10.25 -2.28
C ASP A 186 8.87 11.27 -3.34
N ALA A 187 9.84 12.07 -3.83
CA ALA A 187 9.62 13.02 -4.91
C ALA A 187 9.16 12.34 -6.20
N ASN A 188 9.80 11.25 -6.60
CA ASN A 188 9.38 10.48 -7.78
C ASN A 188 8.02 9.80 -7.55
N ILE A 189 7.75 9.31 -6.34
CA ILE A 189 6.46 8.70 -5.99
C ILE A 189 5.34 9.75 -6.09
N CYS A 190 5.58 11.00 -5.69
CA CYS A 190 4.60 12.09 -5.75
C CYS A 190 4.53 12.80 -7.11
N ASP A 191 5.47 12.57 -8.03
CA ASP A 191 5.49 13.19 -9.35
C ASP A 191 4.77 12.31 -10.37
N ARG A 192 3.55 12.71 -10.76
CA ARG A 192 2.73 11.99 -11.75
C ARG A 192 3.47 11.72 -13.07
N SER A 193 4.40 12.59 -13.48
CA SER A 193 5.13 12.42 -14.75
C SER A 193 6.17 11.30 -14.70
N ARG A 194 6.49 10.78 -13.50
CA ARG A 194 7.43 9.68 -13.31
C ARG A 194 6.72 8.33 -13.39
N GLU A 195 7.32 7.44 -14.16
CA GLU A 195 6.98 6.03 -14.15
C GLU A 195 7.58 5.39 -12.89
N VAL A 196 6.72 4.83 -12.04
CA VAL A 196 7.10 4.13 -10.81
C VAL A 196 6.42 2.78 -10.81
N VAL A 197 7.22 1.71 -10.77
CA VAL A 197 6.70 0.36 -10.62
C VAL A 197 6.42 0.08 -9.15
N THR A 198 5.18 -0.24 -8.83
CA THR A 198 4.76 -0.47 -7.44
C THR A 198 4.54 -1.95 -7.17
N VAL A 199 5.16 -2.46 -6.10
CA VAL A 199 4.91 -3.82 -5.60
C VAL A 199 4.33 -3.76 -4.20
N TYR A 200 3.48 -4.73 -3.89
CA TYR A 200 2.79 -4.81 -2.62
C TYR A 200 2.79 -6.26 -2.11
N TRP A 201 2.96 -6.45 -0.80
CA TRP A 201 2.76 -7.72 -0.08
C TRP A 201 2.39 -7.46 1.38
N HIS A 202 1.97 -8.48 2.12
CA HIS A 202 1.60 -8.32 3.54
C HIS A 202 2.81 -8.43 4.46
N LEU A 203 2.79 -7.67 5.57
CA LEU A 203 3.74 -7.86 6.67
C LEU A 203 3.77 -9.32 7.17
N ASP A 204 2.62 -9.97 7.23
CA ASP A 204 2.49 -11.36 7.70
C ASP A 204 3.04 -12.40 6.72
N ASP A 205 3.28 -12.05 5.45
CA ASP A 205 3.95 -12.96 4.52
C ASP A 205 5.36 -13.31 5.03
N HIS A 206 5.98 -12.44 5.83
CA HIS A 206 7.26 -12.69 6.48
C HIS A 206 7.22 -13.75 7.59
N ALA A 207 6.04 -14.11 8.13
CA ALA A 207 5.93 -15.23 9.06
C ALA A 207 6.07 -16.60 8.36
N ARG A 208 5.88 -16.63 7.03
CA ARG A 208 5.94 -17.87 6.26
C ARG A 208 7.35 -18.47 6.28
N ARG A 209 7.42 -19.79 6.08
CA ARG A 209 8.68 -20.56 6.06
C ARG A 209 9.50 -20.40 7.35
N ASN A 210 8.80 -20.34 8.49
CA ASN A 210 9.39 -20.12 9.82
C ASN A 210 10.17 -18.80 9.90
N GLY A 211 9.56 -17.70 9.42
CA GLY A 211 10.19 -16.38 9.47
C GLY A 211 11.25 -16.12 8.39
N ARG A 212 11.37 -16.99 7.38
CA ARG A 212 12.43 -16.93 6.34
C ARG A 212 11.92 -16.57 4.95
N TRP A 213 10.64 -16.30 4.81
CA TRP A 213 10.14 -15.80 3.53
C TRP A 213 10.62 -14.36 3.32
N ALA A 214 11.10 -14.08 2.12
CA ALA A 214 11.49 -12.74 1.68
C ALA A 214 10.82 -12.44 0.33
N PRO A 215 10.48 -11.17 0.06
CA PRO A 215 10.00 -10.75 -1.24
C PRO A 215 11.05 -11.04 -2.33
N PRO A 216 10.65 -11.51 -3.53
CA PRO A 216 11.54 -11.84 -4.63
C PRO A 216 12.05 -10.57 -5.36
N LEU A 217 12.64 -9.65 -4.60
CA LEU A 217 13.26 -8.39 -5.07
C LEU A 217 14.80 -8.44 -5.02
N SER A 218 15.34 -9.62 -4.71
CA SER A 218 16.77 -9.97 -4.68
C SER A 218 17.17 -10.75 -5.93
#